data_AF-A0A9D0U331-F1
#
_entry.id   AF-A0A9D0U331-F1
#
_cell.length_a   1.000
_cell.length_b   1.000
_cell.length_c   1.000
_cell.angle_alpha   90.00
_cell.angle_beta   90.00
_cell.angle_gamma   90.00
#
_symmetry.space_group_name_H-M   'P 1'
#
loop_
_entity.id
_entity.type
_entity.pdbx_description
1 polymer ?
#
loop_
_entity_poly.entity_id
_entity_poly.type
_entity_poly.pdbx_seq_one_letter_code
_entity_poly.pdbx_strand_id
1 'polypeptide(L)'
;YNGYGLPLGDLIQEGNVGLMKAVKRFDPTMNVRLISFAIHWIRAEIHEYILRNWKIVKVATTKAQRKLFFNLRSSKKRLGWFNHQQVQEVAADLGVTSKDVLEMEKRMNGTDISFDLPVGHDDDSSYSPSQYLTNTTAVDPAETLERQDWDEHTLSHLQTALATLDERSKYIIASRWLCDKKATLQTLAAKYKVSAERIRQLENAAIHKIKASVTAS
;
A
#
# COMPACT_ATOMS: atom_id res chain seq x y z
N TYR A 1 -4.90 -34.12 -0.25
CA TYR A 1 -5.19 -32.70 -0.57
C TYR A 1 -6.35 -32.10 0.23
N ASN A 2 -7.02 -32.83 1.15
CA ASN A 2 -8.17 -32.30 1.92
C ASN A 2 -7.84 -31.26 3.00
N GLY A 3 -6.55 -31.00 3.26
CA GLY A 3 -6.11 -30.07 4.31
C GLY A 3 -5.98 -28.62 3.86
N TYR A 4 -6.42 -28.24 2.66
CA TYR A 4 -6.29 -26.86 2.15
C TYR A 4 -7.56 -26.02 2.28
N GLY A 5 -8.67 -26.58 2.78
CA GLY A 5 -9.95 -25.86 2.89
C GLY A 5 -10.66 -25.65 1.55
N LEU A 6 -10.22 -26.33 0.50
CA LEU A 6 -10.81 -26.28 -0.83
C LEU A 6 -11.82 -27.43 -1.03
N PRO A 7 -12.91 -27.22 -1.77
CA PRO A 7 -13.86 -28.27 -2.09
C PRO A 7 -13.19 -29.47 -2.78
N LEU A 8 -13.50 -30.68 -2.32
CA LEU A 8 -12.94 -31.90 -2.90
C LEU A 8 -13.35 -32.06 -4.39
N GLY A 9 -14.57 -31.65 -4.73
CA GLY A 9 -15.06 -31.65 -6.11
C GLY A 9 -14.13 -30.89 -7.05
N ASP A 10 -13.74 -29.67 -6.67
CA ASP A 10 -12.85 -28.84 -7.48
C ASP A 10 -11.47 -29.48 -7.64
N LEU A 11 -10.91 -30.05 -6.57
CA LEU A 11 -9.61 -30.74 -6.63
C LEU A 11 -9.65 -31.94 -7.60
N ILE A 12 -10.76 -32.68 -7.64
CA ILE A 12 -10.96 -33.78 -8.58
C ILE A 12 -11.07 -33.24 -10.01
N GLN A 13 -11.80 -32.15 -10.23
CA GLN A 13 -11.96 -31.54 -11.54
C GLN A 13 -10.62 -31.05 -12.11
N GLU A 14 -9.80 -30.41 -11.29
CA GLU A 14 -8.44 -29.98 -11.68
C GLU A 14 -7.52 -31.19 -11.92
N GLY A 15 -7.69 -32.26 -11.16
CA GLY A 15 -7.05 -33.55 -11.44
C GLY A 15 -7.44 -34.11 -12.81
N ASN A 16 -8.72 -34.02 -13.19
CA ASN A 16 -9.23 -34.43 -14.50
C ASN A 16 -8.63 -33.57 -15.63
N VAL A 17 -8.47 -32.26 -15.40
CA VAL A 17 -7.75 -31.37 -16.34
C VAL A 17 -6.29 -31.82 -16.51
N GLY A 18 -5.61 -32.17 -15.43
CA GLY A 18 -4.25 -32.72 -15.46
C GLY A 18 -4.17 -34.06 -16.22
N LEU A 19 -5.14 -34.95 -16.02
CA LEU A 19 -5.23 -36.20 -16.76
C LEU A 19 -5.42 -35.96 -18.27
N MET A 20 -6.32 -35.05 -18.67
CA MET A 20 -6.51 -34.70 -20.08
C MET A 20 -5.23 -34.15 -20.72
N LYS A 21 -4.48 -33.30 -19.99
CA LYS A 21 -3.18 -32.78 -20.45
C LYS A 21 -2.13 -33.89 -20.62
N ALA A 22 -2.10 -34.85 -19.69
CA ALA A 22 -1.21 -36.01 -19.78
C ALA A 22 -1.54 -36.89 -20.99
N VAL A 23 -2.80 -37.26 -21.17
CA VAL A 23 -3.24 -38.14 -22.28
C VAL A 23 -2.88 -37.54 -23.64
N LYS A 24 -3.04 -36.21 -23.80
CA LYS A 24 -2.66 -35.52 -25.05
C LYS A 24 -1.15 -35.55 -25.36
N ARG A 25 -0.30 -35.74 -24.35
CA ARG A 25 1.17 -35.70 -24.47
C ARG A 25 1.83 -37.06 -24.28
N PHE A 26 1.04 -38.11 -24.06
CA PHE A 26 1.55 -39.44 -23.80
C PHE A 26 1.96 -40.11 -25.11
N ASP A 27 3.19 -40.64 -25.14
CA ASP A 27 3.68 -41.46 -26.23
C ASP A 27 3.70 -42.94 -25.80
N PRO A 28 2.86 -43.80 -26.41
CA PRO A 28 2.81 -45.23 -26.09
C PRO A 28 4.08 -46.00 -26.49
N THR A 29 4.93 -45.44 -27.35
CA THR A 29 6.18 -46.11 -27.80
C THR A 29 7.26 -46.15 -26.72
N MET A 30 7.17 -45.29 -25.69
CA MET A 30 8.17 -45.12 -24.64
C MET A 30 8.16 -46.23 -23.56
N ASN A 31 7.37 -47.30 -23.71
CA ASN A 31 7.27 -48.45 -22.78
C ASN A 31 7.07 -48.08 -21.28
N VAL A 32 6.36 -46.98 -21.02
CA VAL A 32 5.98 -46.54 -19.66
C VAL A 32 4.46 -46.59 -19.53
N ARG A 33 3.97 -47.00 -18.35
CA ARG A 33 2.53 -47.01 -18.07
C ARG A 33 1.95 -45.59 -18.08
N LEU A 34 0.81 -45.39 -18.74
CA LEU A 34 0.10 -44.10 -18.77
C LEU A 34 -0.12 -43.51 -17.38
N ILE A 35 -0.47 -44.35 -16.39
CA ILE A 35 -0.68 -43.91 -14.99
C ILE A 35 0.59 -43.27 -14.41
N SER A 36 1.75 -43.88 -14.66
CA SER A 36 3.04 -43.38 -14.19
C SER A 36 3.41 -42.05 -14.83
N PHE A 37 3.01 -41.81 -16.09
CA PHE A 37 3.19 -40.52 -16.75
C PHE A 37 2.20 -39.47 -16.23
N ALA A 38 0.91 -39.82 -16.16
CA ALA A 38 -0.18 -38.90 -15.85
C ALA A 38 -0.14 -38.37 -14.41
N ILE A 39 0.40 -39.12 -13.46
CA ILE A 39 0.45 -38.71 -12.05
C ILE A 39 1.16 -37.37 -11.84
N HIS A 40 2.21 -37.08 -12.63
CA HIS A 40 2.94 -35.82 -12.54
C HIS A 40 2.10 -34.64 -13.00
N TRP A 41 1.35 -34.80 -14.09
CA TRP A 41 0.43 -33.80 -14.62
C TRP A 41 -0.74 -33.55 -13.67
N ILE A 42 -1.36 -34.63 -13.15
CA ILE A 42 -2.46 -34.54 -12.19
C ILE A 42 -2.01 -33.77 -10.94
N ARG A 43 -0.85 -34.13 -10.36
CA ARG A 43 -0.32 -33.44 -9.18
C ARG A 43 0.03 -31.99 -9.47
N ALA A 44 0.60 -31.69 -10.63
CA ALA A 44 0.97 -30.33 -11.01
C ALA A 44 -0.26 -29.40 -11.10
N GLU A 45 -1.33 -29.85 -11.76
CA GLU A 45 -2.57 -29.06 -11.88
C GLU A 45 -3.23 -28.86 -10.51
N ILE A 46 -3.33 -29.92 -9.70
CA ILE A 46 -3.87 -29.80 -8.34
C ILE A 46 -3.04 -28.82 -7.50
N HIS A 47 -1.71 -28.88 -7.57
CA HIS A 47 -0.84 -27.95 -6.84
C HIS A 47 -1.02 -26.51 -7.31
N GLU A 48 -1.12 -26.27 -8.62
CA GLU A 48 -1.34 -24.94 -9.17
C GLU A 48 -2.70 -24.38 -8.76
N TYR A 49 -3.77 -25.20 -8.78
CA TYR A 49 -5.09 -24.81 -8.29
C TYR A 49 -5.06 -24.41 -6.82
N ILE A 50 -4.41 -25.22 -5.98
CA ILE A 50 -4.27 -24.92 -4.55
C ILE A 50 -3.58 -23.57 -4.36
N LEU A 51 -2.43 -23.34 -5.02
CA LEU A 51 -1.70 -22.08 -4.87
C LEU A 51 -2.52 -20.85 -5.32
N ARG A 52 -3.36 -20.99 -6.34
CA ARG A 52 -4.19 -19.91 -6.87
C ARG A 52 -5.41 -19.58 -6.01
N ASN A 53 -6.00 -20.60 -5.38
CA ASN A 53 -7.31 -20.48 -4.73
C ASN A 53 -7.27 -20.67 -3.21
N TRP A 54 -6.11 -20.98 -2.61
CA TRP A 54 -6.02 -21.21 -1.18
C TRP A 54 -6.35 -19.98 -0.32
N LYS A 55 -6.07 -18.76 -0.82
CA LYS A 55 -6.40 -17.49 -0.16
C LYS A 55 -6.74 -16.41 -1.17
N ILE A 56 -7.48 -15.39 -0.72
CA ILE A 56 -7.85 -14.22 -1.52
C ILE A 56 -6.57 -13.47 -1.96
N VAL A 57 -5.66 -13.23 -1.00
CA VAL A 57 -4.35 -12.66 -1.30
C VAL A 57 -3.45 -13.78 -1.80
N LYS A 58 -3.03 -13.69 -3.07
CA LYS A 58 -2.14 -14.67 -3.70
C LYS A 58 -0.81 -14.72 -2.96
N VAL A 59 -0.40 -15.93 -2.61
CA VAL A 59 0.87 -16.22 -1.92
C VAL A 59 1.70 -17.12 -2.82
N ALA A 60 3.02 -17.06 -2.69
CA ALA A 60 3.98 -17.95 -3.36
C ALA A 60 4.05 -17.80 -4.90
N THR A 61 4.47 -16.62 -5.35
CA THR A 61 4.76 -16.38 -6.77
C THR A 61 6.08 -17.01 -7.21
N THR A 62 7.04 -17.22 -6.29
CA THR A 62 8.38 -17.75 -6.62
C THR A 62 8.49 -19.26 -6.36
N LYS A 63 9.42 -19.93 -7.06
CA LYS A 63 9.68 -21.37 -6.90
C LYS A 63 10.01 -21.75 -5.44
N ALA A 64 10.81 -20.92 -4.77
CA ALA A 64 11.22 -21.14 -3.39
C ALA A 64 10.03 -20.98 -2.43
N GLN A 65 9.19 -19.97 -2.62
CA GLN A 65 7.97 -19.78 -1.84
C GLN A 65 6.94 -20.89 -2.05
N ARG A 66 6.81 -21.44 -3.27
CA ARG A 66 5.93 -22.58 -3.54
C ARG A 66 6.37 -23.82 -2.77
N LYS A 67 7.68 -24.12 -2.76
CA LYS A 67 8.25 -25.21 -1.97
C LYS A 67 8.02 -24.98 -0.48
N LEU A 68 8.25 -23.75 0.00
CA LEU A 68 8.00 -23.33 1.38
C LEU A 68 6.53 -23.53 1.79
N PHE A 69 5.57 -23.12 0.95
CA PHE A 69 4.13 -23.27 1.21
C PHE A 69 3.73 -24.74 1.43
N PHE A 70 4.11 -25.63 0.50
CA PHE A 70 3.77 -27.05 0.60
C PHE A 70 4.49 -27.73 1.77
N ASN A 71 5.75 -27.38 2.03
CA ASN A 71 6.51 -27.91 3.16
C ASN A 71 5.93 -27.48 4.50
N LEU A 72 5.72 -26.17 4.72
CA LEU A 72 5.12 -25.67 5.96
C LEU A 72 3.74 -26.28 6.23
N ARG A 73 2.89 -26.47 5.20
CA ARG A 73 1.56 -27.08 5.39
C ARG A 73 1.68 -28.54 5.77
N SER A 74 2.60 -29.28 5.14
CA SER A 74 2.86 -30.68 5.49
C SER A 74 3.37 -30.83 6.92
N SER A 75 4.17 -29.87 7.40
CA SER A 75 4.68 -29.82 8.77
C SER A 75 3.66 -29.32 9.80
N LYS A 76 2.57 -28.66 9.39
CA LYS A 76 1.53 -28.09 10.26
C LYS A 76 0.67 -29.14 11.01
N LYS A 77 0.94 -30.44 10.83
CA LYS A 77 0.49 -31.46 11.80
C LYS A 77 1.05 -31.19 13.21
N ARG A 78 2.13 -30.43 13.31
CA ARG A 78 2.66 -29.86 14.55
C ARG A 78 1.81 -28.63 14.94
N LEU A 79 1.09 -28.72 16.05
CA LEU A 79 0.44 -27.56 16.67
C LEU A 79 1.53 -26.66 17.27
N GLY A 80 1.76 -25.48 16.68
CA GLY A 80 2.65 -24.48 17.25
C GLY A 80 3.26 -23.54 16.20
N TRP A 81 3.70 -22.37 16.67
CA TRP A 81 4.57 -21.49 15.91
C TRP A 81 5.99 -22.07 15.87
N PHE A 82 6.75 -21.77 14.82
CA PHE A 82 8.14 -22.16 14.69
C PHE A 82 9.01 -21.38 15.68
N ASN A 83 9.92 -22.07 16.35
CA ASN A 83 10.97 -21.42 17.13
C ASN A 83 12.02 -20.81 16.18
N HIS A 84 12.77 -19.81 16.67
CA HIS A 84 13.78 -19.10 15.86
C HIS A 84 14.78 -20.03 15.17
N GLN A 85 15.24 -21.07 15.86
CA GLN A 85 16.16 -22.07 15.30
C GLN A 85 15.53 -22.84 14.13
N GLN A 86 14.26 -23.22 14.25
CA GLN A 86 13.55 -23.97 13.20
C GLN A 86 13.31 -23.10 11.97
N VAL A 87 13.05 -21.80 12.16
CA VAL A 87 12.94 -20.84 11.06
C VAL A 87 14.26 -20.78 10.27
N GLN A 88 15.40 -20.74 10.97
CA GLN A 88 16.73 -20.72 10.32
C GLN A 88 17.02 -22.03 9.57
N GLU A 89 16.68 -23.19 10.16
CA GLU A 89 16.85 -24.50 9.52
C GLU A 89 16.03 -24.62 8.23
N VAL A 90 14.74 -24.23 8.28
CA VAL A 90 13.84 -24.23 7.11
C VAL A 90 14.32 -23.24 6.05
N ALA A 91 14.80 -22.06 6.47
CA ALA A 91 15.36 -21.06 5.57
C ALA A 91 16.60 -21.61 4.82
N ALA A 92 17.51 -22.28 5.54
CA ALA A 92 18.71 -22.87 4.98
C ALA A 92 18.40 -24.03 4.01
N ASP A 93 17.51 -24.96 4.38
CA ASP A 93 17.11 -26.10 3.53
C ASP A 93 16.41 -25.66 2.22
N LEU A 94 15.66 -24.56 2.29
CA LEU A 94 14.86 -24.07 1.17
C LEU A 94 15.51 -22.94 0.37
N GLY A 95 16.66 -22.44 0.82
CA GLY A 95 17.36 -21.33 0.20
C GLY A 95 16.54 -20.04 0.18
N VAL A 96 15.76 -19.79 1.23
CA VAL A 96 14.94 -18.58 1.41
C VAL A 96 15.40 -17.80 2.64
N THR A 97 14.96 -16.56 2.80
CA THR A 97 15.32 -15.79 4.00
C THR A 97 14.45 -16.20 5.18
N SER A 98 14.97 -16.08 6.41
CA SER A 98 14.16 -16.29 7.63
C SER A 98 12.92 -15.39 7.69
N LYS A 99 13.00 -14.20 7.07
CA LYS A 99 11.87 -13.28 6.92
C LYS A 99 10.76 -13.89 6.06
N ASP A 100 11.10 -14.52 4.93
CA ASP A 100 10.13 -15.19 4.06
C ASP A 100 9.43 -16.35 4.78
N VAL A 101 10.17 -17.10 5.60
CA VAL A 101 9.61 -18.20 6.40
C VAL A 101 8.61 -17.69 7.43
N LEU A 102 8.96 -16.65 8.19
CA LEU A 102 8.07 -16.02 9.18
C LEU A 102 6.84 -15.40 8.54
N GLU A 103 7.02 -14.72 7.40
CA GLU A 103 5.91 -14.12 6.66
C GLU A 103 4.94 -15.19 6.14
N MET A 104 5.48 -16.28 5.57
CA MET A 104 4.69 -17.41 5.13
C MET A 104 3.95 -18.08 6.29
N GLU A 105 4.62 -18.30 7.42
CA GLU A 105 4.01 -18.84 8.63
C GLU A 105 2.85 -17.98 9.14
N LYS A 106 3.07 -16.67 9.30
CA LYS A 106 2.04 -15.72 9.74
C LYS A 106 0.80 -15.79 8.85
N ARG A 107 1.00 -15.83 7.53
CA ARG A 107 -0.09 -15.94 6.54
C ARG A 107 -0.80 -17.29 6.59
N MET A 108 -0.09 -18.37 6.89
CA MET A 108 -0.66 -19.71 7.03
C MET A 108 -1.43 -19.92 8.33
N ASN A 109 -1.10 -19.16 9.38
CA ASN A 109 -1.80 -19.18 10.66
C ASN A 109 -3.00 -18.23 10.70
N GLY A 110 -2.95 -17.10 9.99
CA GLY A 110 -4.10 -16.20 9.87
C GLY A 110 -5.22 -16.80 9.02
N THR A 111 -6.48 -16.68 9.46
CA THR A 111 -7.67 -16.94 8.65
C THR A 111 -8.12 -15.64 7.98
N ASP A 112 -8.64 -15.70 6.77
CA ASP A 112 -9.23 -14.52 6.13
C ASP A 112 -10.58 -14.25 6.81
N ILE A 113 -10.78 -13.04 7.32
CA ILE A 113 -12.00 -12.63 8.05
C ILE A 113 -12.88 -11.86 7.07
N SER A 114 -14.18 -12.15 7.04
CA SER A 114 -15.13 -11.35 6.25
C SER A 114 -15.15 -9.90 6.77
N PHE A 115 -15.27 -8.93 5.87
CA PHE A 115 -15.39 -7.54 6.28
C PHE A 115 -16.70 -7.26 7.02
N ASP A 116 -17.77 -7.94 6.63
CA ASP A 116 -19.10 -7.79 7.21
C ASP A 116 -19.60 -9.18 7.62
N LEU A 117 -19.32 -9.56 8.87
CA LEU A 117 -19.88 -10.78 9.46
C LEU A 117 -21.26 -10.45 10.04
N PRO A 118 -22.28 -11.29 9.82
CA PRO A 118 -23.53 -11.19 10.55
C PRO A 118 -23.25 -11.29 12.04
N VAL A 119 -23.62 -10.25 12.78
CA VAL A 119 -23.51 -10.27 14.25
C VAL A 119 -24.59 -11.24 14.75
N GLY A 120 -24.19 -12.26 15.51
CA GLY A 120 -25.13 -13.20 16.11
C GLY A 120 -26.15 -12.49 17.01
N HIS A 121 -27.37 -13.01 17.09
CA HIS A 121 -28.47 -12.39 17.83
C HIS A 121 -28.37 -12.54 19.36
N ASP A 122 -27.32 -13.21 19.86
CA ASP A 122 -27.06 -13.49 21.28
C ASP A 122 -25.73 -12.83 21.71
N ASP A 123 -25.84 -11.88 22.64
CA ASP A 123 -24.79 -11.16 23.40
C ASP A 123 -23.76 -10.25 22.67
N ASP A 124 -24.13 -8.97 22.57
CA ASP A 124 -23.43 -7.77 23.10
C ASP A 124 -21.93 -7.49 22.80
N SER A 125 -21.22 -8.25 21.97
CA SER A 125 -19.76 -8.00 21.85
C SER A 125 -19.05 -8.39 20.54
N SER A 126 -19.75 -8.87 19.51
CA SER A 126 -19.12 -9.15 18.22
C SER A 126 -19.27 -8.00 17.23
N TYR A 127 -18.38 -7.01 17.29
CA TYR A 127 -18.32 -5.99 16.24
C TYR A 127 -17.71 -6.57 14.96
N SER A 128 -18.36 -6.35 13.82
CA SER A 128 -17.78 -6.66 12.52
C SER A 128 -16.67 -5.64 12.17
N PRO A 129 -15.67 -6.02 11.34
CA PRO A 129 -14.67 -5.07 10.85
C PRO A 129 -15.25 -3.78 10.25
N SER A 130 -16.40 -3.88 9.58
CA SER A 130 -17.14 -2.73 9.03
C SER A 130 -17.56 -1.68 10.07
N GLN A 131 -17.70 -2.06 11.35
CA GLN A 131 -18.18 -1.18 12.41
C GLN A 131 -17.07 -0.43 13.16
N TYR A 132 -15.86 -1.00 13.27
CA TYR A 132 -14.76 -0.38 14.01
C TYR A 132 -13.63 0.17 13.13
N LEU A 133 -13.54 -0.26 11.86
CA LEU A 133 -12.53 0.28 10.94
C LEU A 133 -12.93 1.69 10.51
N THR A 134 -12.15 2.67 10.96
CA THR A 134 -12.34 4.08 10.58
C THR A 134 -11.63 4.40 9.26
N ASN A 135 -12.20 5.32 8.49
CA ASN A 135 -11.53 5.84 7.31
C ASN A 135 -10.44 6.85 7.73
N THR A 136 -9.18 6.44 7.64
CA THR A 136 -8.03 7.30 7.97
C THR A 136 -7.74 8.37 6.92
N THR A 137 -8.39 8.31 5.76
CA THR A 137 -8.25 9.31 4.69
C THR A 137 -9.39 10.33 4.65
N ALA A 138 -10.46 10.10 5.41
CA ALA A 138 -11.52 11.09 5.54
C ALA A 138 -11.00 12.25 6.39
N VAL A 139 -11.02 13.45 5.81
CA VAL A 139 -10.77 14.69 6.56
C VAL A 139 -11.98 14.94 7.44
N ASP A 140 -11.77 15.23 8.72
CA ASP A 140 -12.84 15.61 9.63
C ASP A 140 -13.54 16.87 9.09
N PRO A 141 -14.89 16.89 8.98
CA PRO A 141 -15.63 18.10 8.63
C PRO A 141 -15.21 19.33 9.47
N ALA A 142 -14.88 19.14 10.74
CA ALA A 142 -14.39 20.21 11.60
C ALA A 142 -13.03 20.75 11.13
N GLU A 143 -12.08 19.87 10.77
CA GLU A 143 -10.79 20.29 10.21
C GLU A 143 -10.95 20.98 8.86
N THR A 144 -11.92 20.55 8.02
CA THR A 144 -12.18 21.25 6.76
C THR A 144 -12.72 22.66 6.96
N LEU A 145 -13.62 22.86 7.93
CA LEU A 145 -14.20 24.17 8.23
C LEU A 145 -13.16 25.08 8.87
N GLU A 146 -12.40 24.57 9.85
CA GLU A 146 -11.29 25.31 10.48
C GLU A 146 -10.28 25.79 9.42
N ARG A 147 -9.92 24.92 8.47
CA ARG A 147 -9.00 25.30 7.39
C ARG A 147 -9.56 26.37 6.46
N GLN A 148 -10.85 26.29 6.13
CA GLN A 148 -11.52 27.31 5.30
C GLN A 148 -11.55 28.66 6.01
N ASP A 149 -11.95 28.69 7.28
CA ASP A 149 -11.97 29.90 8.10
C ASP A 149 -10.55 30.49 8.22
N TRP A 150 -9.55 29.63 8.44
CA TRP A 150 -8.15 30.06 8.55
C TRP A 150 -7.61 30.63 7.23
N ASP A 151 -7.95 30.01 6.10
CA ASP A 151 -7.56 30.50 4.77
C ASP A 151 -8.25 31.86 4.47
N GLU A 152 -9.54 32.00 4.75
CA GLU A 152 -10.29 33.25 4.55
C GLU A 152 -9.75 34.38 5.44
N HIS A 153 -9.54 34.08 6.73
CA HIS A 153 -8.96 35.01 7.69
C HIS A 153 -7.56 35.45 7.25
N THR A 154 -6.69 34.49 6.92
CA THR A 154 -5.31 34.78 6.48
C THR A 154 -5.28 35.60 5.19
N LEU A 155 -6.16 35.30 4.23
CA LEU A 155 -6.27 36.05 2.97
C LEU A 155 -6.74 37.48 3.22
N SER A 156 -7.77 37.68 4.04
CA SER A 156 -8.29 39.01 4.40
C SER A 156 -7.23 39.87 5.10
N HIS A 157 -6.49 39.29 6.06
CA HIS A 157 -5.39 39.98 6.73
C HIS A 157 -4.24 40.30 5.80
N LEU A 158 -3.89 39.38 4.90
CA LEU A 158 -2.85 39.61 3.90
C LEU A 158 -3.25 40.71 2.93
N GLN A 159 -4.52 40.79 2.50
CA GLN A 159 -5.03 41.87 1.67
C GLN A 159 -4.95 43.22 2.39
N THR A 160 -5.35 43.28 3.65
CA THR A 160 -5.28 44.49 4.48
C THR A 160 -3.82 44.93 4.66
N ALA A 161 -2.92 44.00 4.98
CA ALA A 161 -1.49 44.25 5.10
C ALA A 161 -0.88 44.80 3.80
N LEU A 162 -1.23 44.21 2.64
CA LEU A 162 -0.78 44.69 1.34
C LEU A 162 -1.31 46.08 0.99
N ALA A 163 -2.48 46.48 1.51
CA ALA A 163 -3.04 47.82 1.32
C ALA A 163 -2.29 48.91 2.10
N THR A 164 -1.60 48.56 3.20
CA THR A 164 -0.78 49.51 3.98
C THR A 164 0.58 49.84 3.33
N LEU A 165 0.99 49.05 2.35
CA LEU A 165 2.26 49.26 1.64
C LEU A 165 2.14 50.38 0.62
N ASP A 166 3.25 51.07 0.39
CA ASP A 166 3.36 51.99 -0.73
C ASP A 166 3.30 51.25 -2.08
N GLU A 167 2.78 51.91 -3.12
CA GLU A 167 2.62 51.35 -4.47
C GLU A 167 3.89 50.70 -5.03
N ARG A 168 5.06 51.26 -4.70
CA ARG A 168 6.34 50.73 -5.15
C ARG A 168 6.69 49.42 -4.44
N SER A 169 6.56 49.36 -3.12
CA SER A 169 6.77 48.13 -2.33
C SER A 169 5.76 47.04 -2.70
N LYS A 170 4.48 47.42 -2.89
CA LYS A 170 3.41 46.50 -3.32
C LYS A 170 3.72 45.85 -4.67
N TYR A 171 4.17 46.64 -5.65
CA TYR A 171 4.57 46.11 -6.95
C TYR A 171 5.79 45.16 -6.88
N ILE A 172 6.78 45.49 -6.05
CA ILE A 172 7.97 44.65 -5.85
C ILE A 172 7.58 43.29 -5.24
N ILE A 173 6.73 43.28 -4.21
CA ILE A 173 6.25 42.05 -3.57
C ILE A 173 5.38 41.23 -4.53
N ALA A 174 4.42 41.87 -5.22
CA ALA A 174 3.55 41.18 -6.16
C ALA A 174 4.34 40.50 -7.29
N SER A 175 5.32 41.20 -7.86
CA SER A 175 6.15 40.68 -8.96
C SER A 175 7.09 39.54 -8.54
N ARG A 176 7.44 39.44 -7.26
CA ARG A 176 8.39 38.42 -6.74
C ARG A 176 7.71 37.22 -6.10
N TRP A 177 6.55 37.41 -5.48
CA TRP A 177 5.90 36.41 -4.64
C TRP A 177 4.50 36.01 -5.11
N LEU A 178 3.73 36.92 -5.70
CA LEU A 178 2.31 36.69 -6.06
C LEU A 178 2.08 36.37 -7.54
N CYS A 179 3.07 36.58 -8.42
CA CYS A 179 2.98 36.24 -9.83
C CYS A 179 3.68 34.90 -10.12
N ASP A 180 3.11 34.09 -11.01
CA ASP A 180 3.71 32.82 -11.46
C ASP A 180 5.11 33.02 -12.07
N LYS A 181 5.28 34.07 -12.88
CA LYS A 181 6.58 34.47 -13.45
C LYS A 181 7.28 35.45 -12.52
N LYS A 182 8.06 34.93 -11.59
CA LYS A 182 8.79 35.72 -10.59
C LYS A 182 9.87 36.60 -11.23
N ALA A 183 9.79 37.90 -10.99
CA ALA A 183 10.78 38.87 -11.45
C ALA A 183 12.09 38.77 -10.65
N THR A 184 13.24 38.89 -11.33
CA THR A 184 14.54 38.94 -10.65
C THR A 184 14.82 40.34 -10.11
N LEU A 185 15.65 40.45 -9.07
CA LEU A 185 16.04 41.75 -8.50
C LEU A 185 16.64 42.69 -9.56
N GLN A 186 17.35 42.16 -10.55
CA GLN A 186 17.96 42.91 -11.65
C GLN A 186 16.91 43.52 -12.58
N THR A 187 15.84 42.78 -12.90
CA THR A 187 14.75 43.31 -13.75
C THR A 187 13.98 44.44 -13.06
N LEU A 188 13.75 44.33 -11.74
CA LEU A 188 13.11 45.37 -10.94
C LEU A 188 14.03 46.58 -10.74
N ALA A 189 15.33 46.34 -10.53
CA ALA A 189 16.36 47.37 -10.44
C ALA A 189 16.44 48.22 -11.72
N ALA A 190 16.42 47.57 -12.89
CA ALA A 190 16.37 48.23 -14.18
C ALA A 190 15.10 49.08 -14.36
N LYS A 191 13.92 48.56 -13.97
CA LYS A 191 12.64 49.29 -14.06
C LYS A 191 12.63 50.56 -13.22
N TYR A 192 13.11 50.48 -11.97
CA TYR A 192 13.10 51.60 -11.03
C TYR A 192 14.38 52.45 -11.05
N LYS A 193 15.34 52.16 -11.95
CA LYS A 193 16.65 52.82 -12.05
C LYS A 193 17.38 52.91 -10.71
N VAL A 194 17.38 51.82 -9.94
CA VAL A 194 18.08 51.69 -8.65
C VAL A 194 18.94 50.43 -8.63
N SER A 195 19.84 50.30 -7.65
CA SER A 195 20.63 49.07 -7.49
C SER A 195 19.76 47.88 -7.07
N ALA A 196 20.20 46.66 -7.42
CA ALA A 196 19.54 45.42 -6.99
C ALA A 196 19.48 45.30 -5.45
N GLU A 197 20.51 45.78 -4.75
CA GLU A 197 20.53 45.82 -3.28
C GLU A 197 19.46 46.75 -2.72
N ARG A 198 19.17 47.88 -3.39
CA ARG A 198 18.09 48.77 -2.95
C ARG A 198 16.71 48.12 -3.09
N ILE A 199 16.48 47.33 -4.15
CA ILE A 199 15.25 46.54 -4.29
C ILE A 199 15.14 45.49 -3.17
N ARG A 200 16.25 44.80 -2.84
CA ARG A 200 16.30 43.83 -1.72
C ARG A 200 15.95 44.47 -0.38
N GLN A 201 16.45 45.67 -0.11
CA GLN A 201 16.10 46.43 1.10
C GLN A 201 14.61 46.78 1.16
N LEU A 202 14.04 47.27 0.05
CA LEU A 202 12.61 47.59 -0.03
C LEU A 202 11.73 46.35 0.14
N GLU A 203 12.13 45.22 -0.46
CA GLU A 203 11.47 43.92 -0.26
C GLU A 203 11.48 43.50 1.20
N ASN A 204 12.65 43.52 1.85
CA ASN A 204 12.77 43.13 3.26
C ASN A 204 11.96 44.05 4.18
N ALA A 205 11.96 45.36 3.92
CA ALA A 205 11.17 46.32 4.68
C ALA A 205 9.67 46.10 4.49
N ALA A 206 9.22 45.80 3.26
CA ALA A 206 7.84 45.49 2.95
C ALA A 206 7.38 44.18 3.63
N ILE A 207 8.19 43.12 3.57
CA ILE A 207 7.92 41.85 4.27
C ILE A 207 7.83 42.07 5.78
N HIS A 208 8.73 42.88 6.36
CA HIS A 208 8.68 43.18 7.78
C HIS A 208 7.41 43.96 8.16
N LYS A 209 6.95 44.90 7.32
CA LYS A 209 5.68 45.59 7.53
C LYS A 209 4.48 44.65 7.45
N ILE A 210 4.42 43.78 6.43
CA ILE A 210 3.36 42.78 6.28
C ILE A 210 3.32 41.86 7.51
N LYS A 211 4.48 41.35 7.93
CA LYS A 211 4.56 40.49 9.13
C LYS A 211 4.07 41.22 10.37
N ALA A 212 4.51 42.46 10.58
CA ALA A 212 4.09 43.26 11.72
C ALA A 212 2.56 43.50 11.73
N SER A 213 1.94 43.79 10.57
CA SER A 213 0.48 43.96 10.49
C SER A 213 -0.29 42.67 10.69
N VAL A 214 0.24 41.53 10.24
CA VAL A 214 -0.41 40.22 10.40
C VAL A 214 -0.27 39.69 11.83
N THR A 215 0.78 40.06 12.57
CA THR A 215 0.99 39.63 13.97
C THR A 215 0.42 40.60 15.02
N ALA A 216 0.09 41.84 14.63
CA ALA A 216 -0.43 42.86 15.55
C ALA A 216 -1.95 42.81 15.71
N SER A 217 -2.61 41.85 15.05
CA SER A 217 -4.04 41.52 15.17
C SER A 217 -4.16 40.07 15.63
#